data_AF-U6DVL2-F1
#
_entry.id   AF-U6DVL2-F1
#
_cell.length_a   1.000
_cell.length_b   1.000
_cell.length_c   1.000
_cell.angle_alpha   90.00
_cell.angle_beta   90.00
_cell.angle_gamma   90.00
#
_symmetry.space_group_name_H-M   'P 1'
#
loop_
_entity.id
_entity.type
_entity.pdbx_description
1 polymer ?
#
loop_
_entity_poly.entity_id
_entity_poly.type
_entity_poly.pdbx_seq_one_letter_code
_entity_poly.pdbx_strand_id
1 'polypeptide(L)'
;TYRTIYRTAYRRSPGPAAPRPRYACCPGWKRTSGLPRACGAAICQPPCQNGGTCVQPGRCHCPAGWRGDTCQTDVDECRAGQGTCPQDCVNTAGSYWCQCREGHGRSADGALCLPKTGTPRVAPSPTTGVDSAVEEEVQRLRSRVDVLEQ
;
A
#
# COMPACT_ATOMS: atom_id res chain seq x y z
N THR A 1 42.46 -13.18 12.20
CA THR A 1 41.18 -12.43 12.22
C THR A 1 41.09 -11.60 10.96
N TYR A 2 40.44 -12.13 9.92
CA TYR A 2 40.28 -11.45 8.63
C TYR A 2 39.29 -10.30 8.78
N ARG A 3 39.80 -9.12 9.12
CA ARG A 3 39.05 -7.87 8.96
C ARG A 3 39.16 -7.47 7.50
N THR A 4 38.26 -8.00 6.69
CA THR A 4 38.00 -7.50 5.34
C THR A 4 37.38 -6.10 5.50
N ILE A 5 38.23 -5.10 5.74
CA ILE A 5 37.82 -3.70 5.74
C ILE A 5 37.56 -3.36 4.27
N TYR A 6 36.29 -3.36 3.89
CA TYR A 6 35.76 -2.97 2.58
C TYR A 6 36.17 -1.53 2.18
N ARG A 7 37.45 -1.28 1.86
CA ARG A 7 37.91 0.07 1.47
C ARG A 7 38.74 0.18 0.20
N THR A 8 39.08 -0.90 -0.47
CA THR A 8 39.90 -0.81 -1.68
C THR A 8 39.46 -1.80 -2.75
N ALA A 9 38.32 -1.51 -3.40
CA ALA A 9 37.86 -2.21 -4.59
C ALA A 9 38.64 -1.76 -5.84
N TYR A 10 39.97 -1.91 -5.84
CA TYR A 10 40.81 -1.55 -6.97
C TYR A 10 41.51 -2.77 -7.57
N ARG A 11 41.41 -2.93 -8.89
CA ARG A 11 42.31 -3.85 -9.64
C ARG A 11 43.44 -3.03 -10.27
N ARG A 12 44.68 -3.53 -10.15
CA ARG A 12 45.85 -2.99 -10.86
C ARG A 12 45.77 -3.46 -12.32
N SER A 13 45.67 -2.55 -13.28
CA SER A 13 45.79 -2.90 -14.71
C SER A 13 47.27 -2.95 -15.10
N PRO A 14 47.82 -4.08 -15.58
CA PRO A 14 49.16 -4.11 -16.15
C PRO A 14 49.11 -3.48 -17.53
N GLY A 15 49.37 -2.18 -17.60
CA GLY A 15 49.63 -1.48 -18.87
C GLY A 15 51.12 -1.44 -19.14
N PRO A 16 51.59 -1.67 -20.39
CA PRO A 16 52.97 -1.46 -20.75
C PRO A 16 53.22 0.06 -20.72
N ALA A 17 54.08 0.52 -19.80
CA ALA A 17 54.59 1.90 -19.72
C ALA A 17 53.58 3.02 -19.35
N ALA A 18 52.81 2.86 -18.27
CA ALA A 18 52.15 4.02 -17.61
C ALA A 18 52.93 4.45 -16.35
N PRO A 19 53.35 5.72 -16.20
CA PRO A 19 54.09 6.20 -15.01
C PRO A 19 53.24 6.26 -13.74
N ARG A 20 51.93 6.02 -13.84
CA ARG A 20 50.98 6.01 -12.72
C ARG A 20 50.06 4.80 -12.78
N PRO A 21 49.87 4.05 -11.68
CA PRO A 21 48.91 2.97 -11.65
C PRO A 21 47.50 3.51 -11.89
N ARG A 22 46.81 2.99 -12.92
CA ARG A 22 45.39 3.27 -13.15
C ARG A 22 44.59 2.33 -12.24
N TYR A 23 43.77 2.91 -11.37
CA TYR A 23 42.89 2.17 -10.48
C TYR A 23 41.49 2.14 -11.09
N ALA A 24 40.95 0.93 -11.32
CA ALA A 24 39.58 0.71 -11.75
C ALA A 24 38.77 0.06 -10.63
N CYS A 25 37.47 0.37 -10.55
CA CYS A 25 36.59 -0.27 -9.59
C CYS A 25 36.46 -1.77 -9.86
N CYS A 26 36.31 -2.58 -8.81
CA CYS A 26 35.97 -3.99 -8.96
C CYS A 26 34.66 -4.17 -9.76
N PRO A 27 34.47 -5.32 -10.43
CA PRO A 27 33.23 -5.64 -11.13
C PRO A 27 32.00 -5.40 -10.24
N GLY A 28 30.99 -4.71 -10.80
CA GLY A 28 29.77 -4.37 -10.07
C GLY A 28 29.82 -3.08 -9.24
N TRP A 29 30.95 -2.38 -9.18
CA TRP A 29 31.08 -1.12 -8.46
C TRP A 29 31.47 0.03 -9.39
N LYS A 30 30.93 1.22 -9.10
CA LYS A 30 31.26 2.48 -9.76
C LYS A 30 31.74 3.51 -8.73
N ARG A 31 32.29 4.62 -9.25
CA ARG A 31 32.74 5.74 -8.43
C ARG A 31 31.57 6.37 -7.68
N THR A 32 31.77 6.71 -6.43
CA THR A 32 30.78 7.42 -5.61
C THR A 32 30.67 8.86 -6.11
N SER A 33 29.44 9.34 -6.31
CA SER A 33 29.18 10.75 -6.63
C SER A 33 29.78 11.66 -5.56
N GLY A 34 30.56 12.66 -5.96
CA GLY A 34 31.27 13.57 -5.04
C GLY A 34 32.63 13.07 -4.54
N LEU A 35 33.02 11.82 -4.81
CA LEU A 35 34.33 11.27 -4.45
C LEU A 35 34.96 10.56 -5.67
N PRO A 36 35.62 11.29 -6.58
CA PRO A 36 36.10 10.77 -7.87
C PRO A 36 37.10 9.61 -7.77
N ARG A 37 37.74 9.44 -6.61
CA ARG A 37 38.70 8.36 -6.36
C ARG A 37 38.10 7.18 -5.61
N ALA A 38 36.92 7.29 -5.00
CA ALA A 38 36.33 6.23 -4.19
C ALA A 38 35.38 5.35 -5.01
N CYS A 39 35.63 4.03 -5.03
CA CYS A 39 34.69 3.04 -5.55
C CYS A 39 33.81 2.56 -4.40
N GLY A 40 32.55 2.97 -4.40
CA GLY A 40 31.60 2.67 -3.31
C GLY A 40 30.13 2.75 -3.69
N ALA A 41 29.80 3.06 -4.95
CA ALA A 41 28.44 2.98 -5.44
C ALA A 41 28.26 1.65 -6.18
N ALA A 42 27.25 0.86 -5.81
CA ALA A 42 26.94 -0.39 -6.50
C ALA A 42 26.36 -0.12 -7.90
N ILE A 43 26.56 -1.08 -8.81
CA ILE A 43 25.97 -1.11 -10.14
C ILE A 43 24.87 -2.17 -10.13
N CYS A 44 23.64 -1.74 -10.40
CA CYS A 44 22.50 -2.63 -10.63
C CYS A 44 22.14 -2.55 -12.11
N GLN A 45 22.18 -3.70 -12.79
CA GLN A 45 21.75 -3.88 -14.17
C GLN A 45 20.85 -5.13 -14.22
N PRO A 46 19.54 -4.99 -14.45
CA PRO A 46 18.81 -3.74 -14.68
C PRO A 46 18.80 -2.80 -13.46
N PRO A 47 18.54 -1.49 -13.64
CA PRO A 47 18.46 -0.55 -12.52
C PRO A 47 17.25 -0.86 -11.63
N CYS A 48 17.36 -0.53 -10.34
CA CYS A 48 16.24 -0.61 -9.41
C CYS A 48 15.14 0.38 -9.83
N GLN A 49 13.90 -0.10 -9.87
CA GLN A 49 12.72 0.66 -10.24
C GLN A 49 11.98 1.17 -8.99
N ASN A 50 10.96 2.01 -9.19
CA ASN A 50 10.02 2.45 -8.15
C ASN A 50 10.67 3.00 -6.87
N GLY A 51 11.77 3.73 -6.99
CA GLY A 51 12.50 4.31 -5.85
C GLY A 51 13.41 3.33 -5.11
N GLY A 52 13.63 2.13 -5.64
CA GLY A 52 14.58 1.15 -5.10
C GLY A 52 16.02 1.67 -5.07
N THR A 53 16.76 1.27 -4.04
CA THR A 53 18.18 1.65 -3.87
C THR A 53 19.09 0.48 -4.16
N CYS A 54 20.13 0.70 -4.99
CA CYS A 54 21.13 -0.32 -5.29
C CYS A 54 22.11 -0.47 -4.11
N VAL A 55 21.94 -1.51 -3.30
CA VAL A 55 22.72 -1.72 -2.07
C VAL A 55 23.95 -2.59 -2.28
N GLN A 56 23.91 -3.48 -3.26
CA GLN A 56 25.04 -4.31 -3.69
C GLN A 56 24.95 -4.54 -5.21
N PRO A 57 26.03 -4.97 -5.87
CA PRO A 57 25.99 -5.27 -7.30
C PRO A 57 24.84 -6.23 -7.62
N GLY A 58 23.93 -5.80 -8.50
CA GLY A 58 22.75 -6.58 -8.90
C GLY A 58 21.69 -6.80 -7.80
N ARG A 59 21.80 -6.15 -6.63
CA ARG A 59 20.83 -6.29 -5.53
C ARG A 59 20.20 -4.95 -5.17
N CYS A 60 18.89 -4.88 -5.36
CA CYS A 60 18.08 -3.75 -4.96
C CYS A 60 17.51 -3.93 -3.54
N HIS A 61 17.42 -2.83 -2.82
CA HIS A 61 16.58 -2.68 -1.65
C HIS A 61 15.32 -1.92 -2.07
N CYS A 62 14.17 -2.59 -1.97
CA CYS A 62 12.89 -2.03 -2.41
C CYS A 62 12.23 -1.25 -1.28
N PRO A 63 11.59 -0.11 -1.61
CA PRO A 63 10.73 0.58 -0.66
C PRO A 63 9.49 -0.27 -0.33
N ALA A 64 8.78 0.11 0.73
CA ALA A 64 7.49 -0.50 1.07
C ALA A 64 6.52 -0.44 -0.13
N GLY A 65 5.69 -1.47 -0.28
CA GLY A 65 4.79 -1.62 -1.42
C GLY A 65 5.42 -2.18 -2.70
N TRP A 66 6.73 -2.45 -2.72
CA TRP A 66 7.41 -2.98 -3.91
C TRP A 66 8.27 -4.22 -3.62
N ARG A 67 8.36 -5.12 -4.60
CA ARG A 67 9.14 -6.36 -4.54
C ARG A 67 9.73 -6.77 -5.89
N GLY A 68 10.52 -7.84 -5.86
CA GLY A 68 11.26 -8.39 -7.00
C GLY A 68 12.70 -7.89 -7.04
N ASP A 69 13.54 -8.53 -7.87
CA ASP A 69 14.98 -8.28 -7.92
C ASP A 69 15.34 -6.83 -8.27
N THR A 70 14.48 -6.16 -9.03
CA THR A 70 14.62 -4.74 -9.40
C THR A 70 13.48 -3.87 -8.87
N CYS A 71 12.72 -4.34 -7.87
CA CYS A 71 11.58 -3.59 -7.32
C CYS A 71 10.48 -3.28 -8.33
N GLN A 72 10.37 -4.09 -9.38
CA GLN A 72 9.46 -3.87 -10.50
C GLN A 72 8.03 -4.34 -10.22
N THR A 73 7.82 -5.12 -9.17
CA THR A 73 6.53 -5.75 -8.88
C THR A 73 5.89 -5.06 -7.70
N ASP A 74 4.67 -4.58 -7.90
CA ASP A 74 3.82 -4.08 -6.84
C ASP A 74 3.49 -5.18 -5.81
N VAL A 75 3.43 -4.81 -4.55
CA VAL A 75 2.93 -5.68 -3.48
C VAL A 75 1.46 -5.38 -3.32
N ASP A 76 0.60 -6.36 -3.59
CA ASP A 76 -0.83 -6.20 -3.33
C ASP A 76 -1.10 -6.47 -1.84
N GLU A 77 -1.09 -5.42 -1.02
CA GLU A 77 -1.28 -5.56 0.43
C GLU A 77 -2.68 -6.06 0.78
N CYS A 78 -3.68 -5.76 -0.05
CA CYS A 78 -5.05 -6.24 0.13
C CYS A 78 -5.13 -7.75 -0.01
N ARG A 79 -4.47 -8.32 -1.04
CA ARG A 79 -4.42 -9.79 -1.23
C ARG A 79 -3.49 -10.48 -0.24
N ALA A 80 -2.44 -9.80 0.21
CA ALA A 80 -1.52 -10.33 1.21
C ALA A 80 -2.08 -10.27 2.65
N GLY A 81 -3.24 -9.64 2.87
CA GLY A 81 -3.81 -9.42 4.21
C GLY A 81 -3.01 -8.42 5.05
N GLN A 82 -2.14 -7.64 4.43
CA GLN A 82 -1.33 -6.58 5.06
C GLN A 82 -2.06 -5.23 5.04
N GLY A 83 -3.03 -5.08 4.13
CA GLY A 83 -3.91 -3.92 4.04
C GLY A 83 -4.95 -3.92 5.16
N THR A 84 -4.55 -3.53 6.37
CA THR A 84 -5.46 -3.42 7.51
C THR A 84 -6.46 -2.29 7.30
N CYS A 85 -7.59 -2.64 6.69
CA CYS A 85 -8.70 -1.74 6.44
C CYS A 85 -9.93 -2.16 7.27
N PRO A 86 -10.72 -1.19 7.78
CA PRO A 86 -11.95 -1.49 8.52
C PRO A 86 -13.04 -2.11 7.65
N GLN A 87 -13.02 -1.82 6.34
CA GLN A 87 -13.95 -2.36 5.36
C GLN A 87 -13.20 -2.79 4.10
N ASP A 88 -13.38 -2.10 2.98
CA ASP A 88 -12.85 -2.55 1.71
C ASP A 88 -11.43 -2.01 1.51
N CYS A 89 -10.52 -2.88 1.08
CA CYS A 89 -9.14 -2.52 0.76
C CYS A 89 -9.00 -2.33 -0.75
N VAL A 90 -8.40 -1.22 -1.16
CA VAL A 90 -8.14 -0.90 -2.56
C VAL A 90 -6.63 -0.79 -2.77
N ASN A 91 -6.09 -1.73 -3.54
CA ASN A 91 -4.67 -1.75 -3.87
C ASN A 91 -4.30 -0.63 -4.85
N THR A 92 -3.15 -0.01 -4.66
CA THR A 92 -2.58 0.97 -5.58
C THR A 92 -1.10 0.68 -5.82
N ALA A 93 -0.51 1.23 -6.87
CA ALA A 93 0.90 0.97 -7.14
C ALA A 93 1.79 1.55 -6.04
N GLY A 94 2.44 0.68 -5.27
CA GLY A 94 3.32 0.99 -4.15
C GLY A 94 2.61 1.27 -2.82
N SER A 95 1.30 1.05 -2.72
CA SER A 95 0.53 1.30 -1.49
C SER A 95 -0.88 0.71 -1.58
N TYR A 96 -1.71 1.04 -0.59
CA TYR A 96 -3.14 0.78 -0.62
C TYR A 96 -3.88 1.91 0.09
N TRP A 97 -5.20 1.94 -0.06
CA TRP A 97 -6.06 2.78 0.76
C TRP A 97 -7.36 2.07 1.11
N CYS A 98 -7.98 2.50 2.19
CA CYS A 98 -9.19 1.90 2.71
C CYS A 98 -10.43 2.66 2.23
N GLN A 99 -11.32 1.94 1.57
CA GLN A 99 -12.61 2.44 1.12
C GLN A 99 -13.71 2.02 2.10
N CYS A 100 -14.53 2.99 2.49
CA CYS A 100 -15.76 2.70 3.19
C CYS A 100 -16.87 2.38 2.19
N ARG A 101 -17.67 1.37 2.51
CA ARG A 101 -18.88 0.99 1.78
C ARG A 101 -19.85 2.15 1.69
N GLU A 102 -20.79 2.03 0.77
CA GLU A 102 -21.87 3.01 0.63
C GLU A 102 -22.59 3.25 1.97
N GLY A 103 -22.99 4.51 2.20
CA GLY A 103 -23.55 4.94 3.48
C GLY A 103 -22.54 5.08 4.62
N HIS A 104 -21.24 4.81 4.42
CA HIS A 104 -20.19 4.97 5.43
C HIS A 104 -19.14 6.01 5.01
N GLY A 105 -18.53 6.66 5.99
CA GLY A 105 -17.49 7.67 5.87
C GLY A 105 -16.36 7.38 6.85
N ARG A 106 -15.14 7.81 6.52
CA ARG A 106 -13.99 7.65 7.42
C ARG A 106 -14.21 8.49 8.67
N SER A 107 -13.93 7.88 9.82
CA SER A 107 -13.88 8.58 11.11
C SER A 107 -12.78 9.64 11.12
N ALA A 108 -12.82 10.59 12.05
CA ALA A 108 -11.85 11.67 12.15
C ALA A 108 -10.42 11.17 12.42
N ASP A 109 -10.27 10.09 13.18
CA ASP A 109 -9.03 9.34 13.40
C ASP A 109 -8.59 8.52 12.18
N GLY A 110 -9.46 8.39 11.17
CA GLY A 110 -9.18 7.70 9.92
C GLY A 110 -9.09 6.18 10.01
N ALA A 111 -9.28 5.57 11.19
CA ALA A 111 -9.15 4.14 11.43
C ALA A 111 -10.45 3.35 11.26
N LEU A 112 -11.62 4.01 11.39
CA LEU A 112 -12.93 3.38 11.30
C LEU A 112 -13.76 3.93 10.14
N CYS A 113 -14.65 3.07 9.60
CA CYS A 113 -15.73 3.49 8.72
C CYS A 113 -17.02 3.59 9.53
N LEU A 114 -17.47 4.81 9.77
CA LEU A 114 -18.70 5.09 10.49
C LEU A 114 -19.84 5.31 9.49
N PRO A 115 -21.09 4.95 9.83
CA PRO A 115 -22.22 5.38 9.04
C PRO A 115 -22.16 6.89 8.86
N LYS A 116 -22.17 7.35 7.61
CA LYS A 116 -22.48 8.76 7.34
C LYS A 116 -23.87 8.91 7.91
N THR A 117 -24.02 9.67 8.98
CA THR A 117 -25.33 10.12 9.45
C THR A 117 -25.86 11.08 8.39
N GLY A 118 -26.24 10.53 7.25
CA GLY A 118 -26.64 11.23 6.07
C GLY A 118 -28.14 11.28 6.07
N THR A 119 -28.67 12.34 6.69
CA THR A 119 -30.04 12.86 6.56
C THR A 119 -31.15 11.89 7.00
N PRO A 120 -32.25 12.36 7.62
CA PRO A 120 -33.50 11.62 7.47
C PRO A 120 -33.59 11.31 5.98
N ARG A 121 -33.93 10.08 5.61
CA ARG A 121 -34.66 9.92 4.34
C ARG A 121 -35.64 11.09 4.38
N VAL A 122 -35.59 12.00 3.40
CA VAL A 122 -36.82 12.74 3.12
C VAL A 122 -37.78 11.59 2.89
N ALA A 123 -38.53 11.23 3.93
CA ALA A 123 -39.69 10.42 3.78
C ALA A 123 -40.39 11.11 2.61
N PRO A 124 -40.76 10.40 1.53
CA PRO A 124 -41.69 11.01 0.60
C PRO A 124 -42.77 11.64 1.48
N SER A 125 -42.90 12.97 1.39
CA SER A 125 -43.86 13.71 2.19
C SER A 125 -45.20 12.99 2.12
N PRO A 126 -45.97 12.99 3.22
CA PRO A 126 -46.98 12.00 3.49
C PRO A 126 -48.04 12.02 2.39
N THR A 127 -47.94 11.07 1.46
CA THR A 127 -49.13 10.67 0.72
C THR A 127 -49.95 9.87 1.70
N THR A 128 -51.00 10.51 2.20
CA THR A 128 -52.21 9.89 2.73
C THR A 128 -52.43 8.53 2.08
N GLY A 129 -52.09 7.50 2.82
CA GLY A 129 -52.08 6.12 2.35
C GLY A 129 -51.74 5.33 3.58
N VAL A 130 -52.76 5.13 4.41
CA VAL A 130 -52.66 4.24 5.55
C VAL A 130 -52.13 2.91 5.02
N ASP A 131 -51.05 2.39 5.61
CA ASP A 131 -50.55 1.07 5.27
C ASP A 131 -51.70 0.09 5.46
N SER A 132 -52.34 -0.35 4.37
CA SER A 132 -53.57 -1.14 4.40
C SER A 132 -53.38 -2.45 5.17
N ALA A 133 -52.14 -2.94 5.22
CA ALA A 133 -51.74 -4.08 6.04
C ALA A 133 -51.80 -3.81 7.55
N VAL A 134 -51.56 -2.57 8.00
CA VAL A 134 -51.65 -2.17 9.40
C VAL A 134 -53.10 -1.98 9.81
N GLU A 135 -53.93 -1.40 8.94
CA GLU A 135 -55.38 -1.25 9.21
C GLU A 135 -56.12 -2.59 9.27
N GLU A 136 -55.81 -3.54 8.39
CA GLU A 136 -56.38 -4.89 8.44
C GLU A 136 -55.99 -5.63 9.73
N GLU A 137 -54.72 -5.53 10.16
CA GLU A 137 -54.25 -6.14 11.40
C GLU A 137 -54.94 -5.51 12.63
N VAL A 138 -55.12 -4.19 12.63
CA VAL A 138 -55.83 -3.47 13.71
C VAL A 138 -57.31 -3.84 13.76
N GLN A 139 -58.00 -3.97 12.63
CA GLN A 139 -59.40 -4.43 12.59
C GLN A 139 -59.54 -5.88 13.05
N ARG A 140 -58.62 -6.76 12.67
CA ARG A 140 -58.59 -8.17 13.11
C ARG A 140 -58.33 -8.28 14.61
N LEU A 141 -57.50 -7.41 15.19
CA LEU A 141 -57.25 -7.40 16.63
C LEU A 141 -58.44 -6.82 17.41
N ARG A 142 -59.08 -5.76 16.92
CA ARG A 142 -60.28 -5.16 17.55
C ARG A 142 -61.45 -6.14 17.62
N SER A 143 -61.75 -6.84 16.52
CA SER A 143 -62.79 -7.88 16.52
C SER A 143 -62.51 -9.04 17.47
N ARG A 144 -61.23 -9.36 17.72
CA ARG A 144 -60.84 -10.36 18.73
C ARG A 144 -61.01 -9.84 20.16
N VAL A 145 -60.79 -8.55 20.39
CA VAL A 145 -61.01 -7.93 21.71
C VAL A 145 -62.50 -7.87 22.03
N ASP A 146 -63.36 -7.48 21.08
CA ASP A 146 -64.82 -7.40 21.30
C ASP A 146 -65.46 -8.76 21.65
N VAL A 147 -64.84 -9.87 21.21
CA VAL A 147 -65.27 -11.25 21.56
C VAL A 147 -64.78 -11.68 22.94
N LEU A 148 -63.69 -11.10 23.44
CA LEU A 148 -63.14 -11.38 24.77
C LEU A 148 -63.77 -10.50 25.86
N GLU A 149 -64.41 -9.40 25.47
CA GLU A 149 -65.10 -8.47 26.38
C GLU A 149 -66.61 -8.75 26.55
N GLN A 150 -67.11 -9.88 26.02
CA GLN A 150 -68.47 -10.42 26.24
C GLN A 150 -68.41 -11.72 27.07
#